data_AF-A0A974UEF6-F1
#
_entry.id   AF-A0A974UEF6-F1
#
_cell.length_a   1.000
_cell.length_b   1.000
_cell.length_c   1.000
_cell.angle_alpha   90.00
_cell.angle_beta   90.00
_cell.angle_gamma   90.00
#
_symmetry.space_group_name_H-M   'P 1'
#
loop_
_entity.id
_entity.type
_entity.pdbx_description
1 polymer ?
#
loop_
_entity_poly.entity_id
_entity_poly.type
_entity_poly.pdbx_seq_one_letter_code
_entity_poly.pdbx_strand_id
1 'polypeptide(L)'
;MKKSTKVFRTTLRVLSIVALVLYILFLFGERVPLGLKATFAETTVYLLFLVFVLGFIALWKYELIAGIILIVWYGIQWCLVLWVWVDGGMTVILGFPIAILGVIALIFGLRNRRSSISTE
;
A
#
# COMPACT_ATOMS: atom_id res chain seq x y z
N MET A 1 -6.94 -25.63 12.33
CA MET A 1 -6.13 -24.45 11.91
C MET A 1 -6.92 -23.21 11.45
N LYS A 2 -8.28 -23.21 11.32
CA LYS A 2 -9.07 -22.07 10.77
C LYS A 2 -9.12 -20.77 11.59
N LYS A 3 -8.87 -20.81 12.91
CA LYS A 3 -8.99 -19.64 13.79
C LYS A 3 -7.85 -18.62 13.58
N SER A 4 -6.62 -19.11 13.35
CA SER A 4 -5.43 -18.27 13.16
C SER A 4 -5.48 -17.44 11.86
N THR A 5 -5.98 -18.02 10.76
CA THR A 5 -6.14 -17.34 9.47
C THR A 5 -7.14 -16.18 9.53
N LYS A 6 -8.21 -16.30 10.34
CA LYS A 6 -9.20 -15.22 10.51
C LYS A 6 -8.63 -14.06 11.32
N VAL A 7 -7.91 -14.34 12.41
CA VAL A 7 -7.24 -13.31 13.22
C VAL A 7 -6.23 -12.55 12.37
N PHE A 8 -5.36 -13.26 11.65
CA PHE A 8 -4.34 -12.65 10.81
C PHE A 8 -4.92 -11.74 9.72
N ARG A 9 -5.96 -12.21 9.00
CA ARG A 9 -6.68 -11.38 8.01
C ARG A 9 -7.28 -10.12 8.64
N THR A 10 -7.80 -10.24 9.86
CA THR A 10 -8.34 -9.09 10.60
C THR A 10 -7.23 -8.11 10.95
N THR A 11 -6.09 -8.60 11.45
CA THR A 11 -4.91 -7.77 11.75
C THR A 11 -4.44 -7.00 10.52
N LEU A 12 -4.29 -7.66 9.36
CA LEU A 12 -3.90 -6.98 8.12
C LEU A 12 -4.87 -5.86 7.71
N ARG A 13 -6.18 -6.09 7.85
CA ARG A 13 -7.20 -5.09 7.53
C ARG A 13 -7.18 -3.91 8.50
N VAL A 14 -6.99 -4.16 9.80
CA VAL A 14 -6.88 -3.10 10.80
C VAL A 14 -5.65 -2.24 10.51
N LEU A 15 -4.49 -2.88 10.26
CA LEU A 15 -3.27 -2.16 9.92
C LEU A 15 -3.42 -1.36 8.62
N SER A 16 -4.11 -1.90 7.61
CA SER A 16 -4.32 -1.18 6.35
C SER A 16 -5.28 0.00 6.50
N ILE A 17 -6.27 -0.08 7.39
CA ILE A 17 -7.14 1.05 7.74
C ILE A 17 -6.33 2.14 8.44
N VAL A 18 -5.49 1.78 9.41
CA VAL A 18 -4.59 2.74 10.08
C VAL A 18 -3.67 3.41 9.06
N ALA A 19 -3.07 2.63 8.15
CA ALA A 19 -2.24 3.18 7.07
C ALA A 19 -3.02 4.14 6.15
N LEU A 20 -4.27 3.81 5.78
CA LEU A 20 -5.12 4.69 4.98
C LEU A 20 -5.39 6.02 5.69
N VAL A 21 -5.74 5.97 6.98
CA VAL A 21 -5.98 7.18 7.78
C VAL A 21 -4.71 8.03 7.86
N LEU A 22 -3.56 7.42 8.15
CA LEU A 22 -2.28 8.14 8.22
C LEU A 22 -1.90 8.77 6.88
N TYR A 23 -2.13 8.08 5.76
CA TYR A 23 -1.88 8.62 4.43
C TYR A 23 -2.80 9.81 4.14
N ILE A 24 -4.10 9.71 4.45
CA ILE A 24 -5.02 10.84 4.29
C ILE A 24 -4.57 12.04 5.13
N LEU A 25 -4.18 11.81 6.39
CA LEU A 25 -3.65 12.86 7.26
C LEU A 25 -2.36 13.48 6.70
N PHE A 26 -1.48 12.68 6.12
CA PHE A 26 -0.27 13.15 5.42
C PHE A 26 -0.63 14.09 4.25
N LEU A 27 -1.61 13.73 3.41
CA LEU A 27 -2.05 14.59 2.30
C LEU A 27 -2.59 15.94 2.78
N PHE A 28 -3.33 15.95 3.89
CA PHE A 28 -3.82 17.19 4.50
C PHE A 28 -2.69 18.00 5.14
N GLY A 29 -1.73 17.34 5.79
CA GLY A 29 -0.59 17.99 6.45
C GLY A 29 0.33 18.69 5.45
N GLU A 30 0.61 18.06 4.32
CA GLU A 30 1.43 18.61 3.24
C GLU A 30 0.72 19.69 2.41
N ARG A 31 -0.60 19.87 2.61
CA ARG A 31 -1.42 20.86 1.88
C ARG A 31 -1.21 20.80 0.37
N VAL A 32 -1.11 19.59 -0.18
CA VAL A 32 -0.83 19.38 -1.60
C VAL A 32 -1.90 20.11 -2.44
N PRO A 33 -1.52 20.96 -3.42
CA PRO A 33 -2.47 21.72 -4.22
C PRO A 33 -3.34 20.80 -5.09
N LEU A 34 -4.64 21.06 -5.10
CA LEU A 34 -5.59 20.39 -6.00
C LEU A 34 -5.95 21.32 -7.17
N GLY A 35 -5.78 20.84 -8.41
CA GLY A 35 -6.32 21.48 -9.62
C GLY A 35 -5.31 21.69 -10.75
N LEU A 36 -5.74 22.40 -11.80
CA LEU A 36 -4.98 22.63 -13.05
C LEU A 36 -3.67 23.42 -12.87
N LYS A 37 -3.44 24.00 -11.69
CA LYS A 37 -2.22 24.73 -11.35
C LYS A 37 -1.20 23.87 -10.57
N ALA A 38 -1.57 22.63 -10.24
CA ALA A 38 -0.67 21.73 -9.54
C ALA A 38 0.52 21.37 -10.41
N THR A 39 1.70 21.27 -9.80
CA THR A 39 2.89 20.80 -10.50
C THR A 39 2.78 19.31 -10.82
N PHE A 40 3.64 18.83 -11.74
CA PHE A 40 3.71 17.40 -12.02
C PHE A 40 4.03 16.59 -10.74
N ALA A 41 4.94 17.10 -9.91
CA ALA A 41 5.33 16.47 -8.64
C ALA A 41 4.16 16.35 -7.65
N GLU A 42 3.32 17.38 -7.54
CA GLU A 42 2.14 17.37 -6.67
C GLU A 42 1.08 16.40 -7.20
N THR A 43 0.91 16.36 -8.53
CA THR A 43 -0.04 15.44 -9.18
C THR A 43 0.34 13.97 -8.96
N THR A 44 1.64 13.64 -8.99
CA THR A 44 2.10 12.27 -8.77
C THR A 44 1.87 11.78 -7.33
N VAL A 45 1.76 12.67 -6.34
CA VAL A 45 1.39 12.30 -4.96
C VAL A 45 -0.01 11.68 -4.93
N TYR A 46 -0.98 12.27 -5.63
CA TYR A 46 -2.35 11.74 -5.72
C TYR A 46 -2.43 10.46 -6.53
N LEU A 47 -1.64 10.36 -7.60
CA LEU A 47 -1.57 9.13 -8.39
C LEU A 47 -1.00 7.98 -7.57
N LEU A 48 0.05 8.24 -6.78
CA LEU A 48 0.62 7.28 -5.85
C LEU A 48 -0.40 6.89 -4.76
N PHE A 49 -1.15 7.85 -4.23
CA PHE A 49 -2.24 7.57 -3.27
C PHE A 49 -3.33 6.69 -3.90
N LEU A 50 -3.69 6.92 -5.15
CA LEU A 50 -4.69 6.10 -5.86
C LEU A 50 -4.22 4.65 -6.00
N VAL A 51 -2.95 4.42 -6.33
CA VAL A 51 -2.36 3.07 -6.37
C VAL A 51 -2.41 2.41 -4.98
N PHE A 52 -2.14 3.16 -3.91
CA PHE A 52 -2.32 2.65 -2.54
C PHE A 52 -3.77 2.25 -2.26
N VAL A 53 -4.75 3.07 -2.64
CA VAL A 53 -6.18 2.77 -2.46
C VAL A 53 -6.58 1.50 -3.22
N LEU A 54 -6.05 1.28 -4.43
CA LEU A 54 -6.27 0.02 -5.16
C LEU A 54 -5.72 -1.19 -4.41
N GLY A 55 -4.52 -1.07 -3.82
CA GLY A 55 -3.93 -2.09 -2.97
C GLY A 55 -4.76 -2.35 -1.71
N PHE A 56 -5.23 -1.29 -1.06
CA PHE A 56 -6.13 -1.34 0.09
C PHE A 56 -7.43 -2.07 -0.24
N ILE A 57 -8.12 -1.70 -1.33
CA ILE A 57 -9.38 -2.35 -1.75
C ILE A 57 -9.12 -3.83 -2.08
N ALA A 58 -8.05 -4.12 -2.83
CA ALA A 58 -7.68 -5.48 -3.19
C ALA A 58 -7.44 -6.36 -1.93
N LEU A 59 -6.90 -5.80 -0.84
CA LEU A 59 -6.59 -6.54 0.39
C LEU A 59 -7.83 -7.22 1.01
N TRP A 60 -9.03 -6.69 0.77
CA TRP A 60 -10.26 -7.24 1.32
C TRP A 60 -10.64 -8.58 0.71
N LYS A 61 -10.35 -8.78 -0.58
CA LYS A 61 -10.81 -9.94 -1.36
C LYS A 61 -9.66 -10.78 -1.93
N TYR A 62 -8.52 -10.17 -2.24
CA TYR A 62 -7.40 -10.77 -2.96
C TYR A 62 -6.06 -10.39 -2.31
N GLU A 63 -5.67 -11.06 -1.23
CA GLU A 63 -4.46 -10.70 -0.45
C GLU A 63 -3.18 -10.78 -1.28
N LEU A 64 -3.09 -11.76 -2.18
CA LEU A 64 -1.94 -11.90 -3.08
C LEU A 64 -1.79 -10.67 -3.98
N ILE A 65 -2.89 -10.26 -4.63
CA ILE A 65 -2.90 -9.11 -5.54
C ILE A 65 -2.61 -7.83 -4.76
N ALA A 66 -3.20 -7.68 -3.58
CA ALA A 66 -2.95 -6.55 -2.69
C ALA A 66 -1.47 -6.44 -2.31
N GLY A 67 -0.84 -7.56 -1.94
CA GLY A 67 0.58 -7.61 -1.62
C GLY A 67 1.46 -7.14 -2.78
N ILE A 68 1.16 -7.61 -4.00
CA ILE A 68 1.86 -7.15 -5.21
C ILE A 68 1.68 -5.65 -5.40
N ILE A 69 0.44 -5.14 -5.34
CA ILE A 69 0.14 -3.71 -5.55
C ILE A 69 0.89 -2.85 -4.53
N LEU A 70 0.91 -3.24 -3.25
CA LEU A 70 1.57 -2.45 -2.20
C LEU A 70 3.11 -2.47 -2.30
N ILE A 71 3.70 -3.57 -2.77
CA ILE A 71 5.14 -3.62 -3.07
C ILE A 71 5.47 -2.75 -4.29
N VAL A 72 4.67 -2.86 -5.35
CA VAL A 72 4.82 -2.02 -6.56
C VAL A 72 4.63 -0.56 -6.20
N TRP A 73 3.66 -0.23 -5.36
CA TRP A 73 3.42 1.11 -4.83
C TRP A 73 4.69 1.68 -4.17
N TYR A 74 5.34 0.91 -3.31
CA TYR A 74 6.60 1.32 -2.68
C TYR A 74 7.74 1.48 -3.69
N GLY A 75 7.79 0.62 -4.71
CA GLY A 75 8.73 0.76 -5.83
C GLY A 75 8.52 2.03 -6.65
N ILE A 76 7.26 2.38 -6.96
CA ILE A 76 6.91 3.63 -7.64
C ILE A 76 7.35 4.83 -6.79
N GLN A 77 7.17 4.75 -5.47
CA GLN A 77 7.60 5.80 -4.56
C GLN A 77 9.11 6.05 -4.63
N TRP A 78 9.94 5.00 -4.68
CA TRP A 78 11.37 5.14 -4.91
C TRP A 78 11.69 5.86 -6.23
N CYS A 79 11.02 5.49 -7.33
CA CYS A 79 11.21 6.14 -8.62
C CYS A 79 10.83 7.63 -8.56
N LEU A 80 9.72 7.97 -7.90
CA LEU A 80 9.28 9.35 -7.74
C LEU A 80 10.24 10.17 -6.90
N VAL A 81 10.79 9.62 -5.82
CA VAL A 81 11.75 10.33 -4.96
C VAL A 81 13.08 10.57 -5.67
N LEU A 82 13.56 9.60 -6.45
CA LEU A 82 14.83 9.77 -7.17
C LEU A 82 14.73 10.76 -8.33
N TRP A 83 13.57 10.88 -8.98
CA TRP A 83 13.45 11.63 -10.26
C TRP A 83 12.57 12.88 -10.19
N VAL A 84 11.67 12.98 -9.21
CA VAL A 84 10.61 14.01 -9.20
C VAL A 84 10.57 14.77 -7.88
N TRP A 85 10.74 14.10 -6.73
CA TRP A 85 10.61 14.72 -5.41
C TRP A 85 11.98 14.98 -4.78
N VAL A 86 12.53 16.17 -5.02
CA VAL A 86 13.87 16.62 -4.58
C VAL A 86 14.13 16.37 -3.08
N ASP A 87 13.10 16.57 -2.23
CA ASP A 87 13.18 16.33 -0.78
C ASP A 87 12.27 15.18 -0.29
N GLY A 88 11.90 14.28 -1.20
CA GLY A 88 10.93 13.21 -0.94
C GLY A 88 11.45 12.05 -0.07
N GLY A 89 12.69 12.08 0.40
CA GLY A 89 13.33 10.98 1.12
C GLY A 89 12.57 10.52 2.36
N MET A 90 11.98 11.45 3.12
CA MET A 90 11.15 11.14 4.29
C MET A 90 9.93 10.29 3.90
N THR A 91 9.34 10.54 2.73
CA THR A 91 8.18 9.79 2.27
C THR A 91 8.53 8.30 2.11
N VAL A 92 9.71 7.96 1.60
CA VAL A 92 10.16 6.56 1.44
C VAL A 92 10.22 5.87 2.79
N ILE A 93 10.79 6.54 3.80
CA ILE A 93 10.90 6.00 5.15
C ILE A 93 9.51 5.74 5.73
N LEU A 94 8.57 6.68 5.55
CA LEU A 94 7.18 6.54 5.99
C LEU A 94 6.38 5.50 5.19
N GLY A 95 6.76 5.24 3.94
CA GLY A 95 6.17 4.20 3.10
C GLY A 95 6.63 2.78 3.44
N PHE A 96 7.77 2.64 4.13
CA PHE A 96 8.35 1.33 4.45
C PHE A 96 7.43 0.40 5.26
N PRO A 97 6.71 0.86 6.32
CA PRO A 97 5.72 0.02 7.01
C PRO A 97 4.62 -0.51 6.09
N ILE A 98 4.19 0.26 5.07
CA ILE A 98 3.20 -0.17 4.08
C ILE A 98 3.80 -1.24 3.16
N ALA A 99 5.07 -1.11 2.79
CA ALA A 99 5.78 -2.13 2.02
C ALA A 99 5.89 -3.46 2.79
N ILE A 100 6.20 -3.41 4.10
CA ILE A 100 6.19 -4.58 4.97
C ILE A 100 4.80 -5.23 4.97
N LEU A 101 3.73 -4.44 5.11
CA LEU A 101 2.35 -4.94 5.03
C LEU A 101 2.08 -5.63 3.68
N GLY A 102 2.58 -5.07 2.58
CA GLY A 102 2.54 -5.67 1.25
C GLY A 102 3.23 -7.03 1.18
N VAL A 103 4.45 -7.15 1.71
CA VAL A 103 5.20 -8.41 1.76
C VAL A 103 4.47 -9.46 2.59
N ILE A 104 3.95 -9.08 3.77
CA ILE A 104 3.20 -9.98 4.64
C ILE A 104 1.92 -10.47 3.93
N ALA A 105 1.18 -9.57 3.27
CA ALA A 105 -0.01 -9.91 2.49
C ALA A 105 0.31 -10.85 1.32
N LEU A 106 1.42 -10.62 0.62
CA LEU A 106 1.91 -11.46 -0.47
C LEU A 106 2.20 -12.89 0.00
N ILE A 107 3.02 -13.04 1.05
CA ILE A 107 3.40 -14.35 1.61
C ILE A 107 2.15 -15.12 2.05
N PHE A 108 1.22 -14.45 2.72
CA PHE A 108 -0.03 -15.04 3.15
C PHE A 108 -0.91 -15.47 1.96
N GLY A 109 -1.03 -14.64 0.93
CA GLY A 109 -1.73 -14.96 -0.31
C GLY A 109 -1.16 -16.19 -1.02
N LEU A 110 0.17 -16.29 -1.10
CA LEU A 110 0.86 -17.44 -1.68
C LEU A 110 0.60 -18.72 -0.88
N ARG A 111 0.68 -18.64 0.46
CA ARG A 111 0.41 -19.78 1.34
C ARG A 111 -1.02 -20.30 1.18
N ASN A 112 -2.02 -19.41 1.13
CA ASN A 112 -3.41 -19.82 0.97
C ASN A 112 -3.68 -20.48 -0.39
N ARG A 113 -3.07 -19.99 -1.48
CA ARG A 113 -3.20 -20.63 -2.80
C ARG A 113 -2.58 -22.03 -2.85
N ARG A 114 -1.44 -22.25 -2.18
CA ARG A 114 -0.83 -23.59 -2.14
C ARG A 114 -1.70 -24.60 -1.40
N SER A 115 -2.33 -24.19 -0.29
CA SER A 115 -3.18 -25.10 0.48
C SER A 115 -4.48 -25.52 -0.24
N SER A 116 -4.99 -24.73 -1.18
CA SER A 116 -6.19 -25.12 -1.94
C SER A 116 -5.87 -26.16 -3.02
N ILE A 117 -4.68 -26.09 -3.62
CA ILE A 117 -4.23 -27.01 -4.67
C ILE A 117 -3.94 -28.42 -4.12
N SER A 118 -3.46 -28.53 -2.88
CA SER A 118 -3.14 -29.83 -2.25
C SER A 118 -4.35 -30.65 -1.77
N THR A 119 -5.57 -30.12 -1.90
CA THR A 119 -6.81 -30.76 -1.45
C THR A 119 -7.72 -31.21 -2.60
N GLU A 120 -7.28 -31.00 -3.84
CA GLU A 120 -7.88 -31.55 -5.06
C GLU A 120 -7.08 -32.79 -5.50
#